data_AF-A0A2M9YPJ6-F1
#
_entry.id   AF-A0A2M9YPJ6-F1
#
_cell.length_a   1.000
_cell.length_b   1.000
_cell.length_c   1.000
_cell.angle_alpha   90.00
_cell.angle_beta   90.00
_cell.angle_gamma   90.00
#
_symmetry.space_group_name_H-M   'P 1'
#
loop_
_entity.id
_entity.type
_entity.pdbx_description
1 polymer ?
#
loop_
_entity_poly.entity_id
_entity_poly.type
_entity_poly.pdbx_seq_one_letter_code
_entity_poly.pdbx_strand_id
1 'polypeptide(L)' 'MGKSFHVFVSGFRIEEAKQMLLEEKDRSVLSIGLAVGFNSYSAFLRSFIKSEGITPKKFRKKTARTS' A
#
# COMPACT_ATOMS: atom_id res chain seq x y z
N MET A 1 -13.64 -18.34 -13.54
CA MET A 1 -12.26 -18.13 -13.03
C MET A 1 -11.86 -16.67 -13.26
N GLY A 2 -11.98 -15.78 -12.26
CA GLY A 2 -11.69 -14.34 -12.39
C GLY A 2 -10.57 -13.82 -11.49
N LYS A 3 -9.82 -14.72 -10.84
CA LYS A 3 -8.84 -14.37 -9.80
C LYS A 3 -7.50 -13.84 -10.34
N SER A 4 -7.24 -13.88 -11.65
CA SER A 4 -5.91 -13.55 -12.19
C SER A 4 -5.67 -12.05 -12.36
N PHE A 5 -6.60 -11.32 -12.99
CA PHE A 5 -6.39 -9.90 -13.32
C PHE A 5 -6.42 -8.99 -12.09
N HIS A 6 -7.41 -9.17 -11.21
CA HIS A 6 -7.53 -8.35 -10.00
C HIS A 6 -6.37 -8.53 -9.03
N VAL A 7 -5.80 -9.73 -8.93
CA VAL A 7 -4.65 -10.00 -8.06
C VAL A 7 -3.39 -9.37 -8.65
N PHE A 8 -3.19 -9.50 -9.96
CA PHE A 8 -2.07 -8.88 -10.66
C PHE A 8 -2.07 -7.35 -10.52
N VAL A 9 -3.21 -6.71 -10.78
CA VAL A 9 -3.38 -5.26 -10.62
C VAL A 9 -3.22 -4.83 -9.16
N SER A 10 -3.72 -5.61 -8.20
CA SER A 10 -3.56 -5.28 -6.79
C SER A 10 -2.10 -5.32 -6.35
N GLY A 11 -1.30 -6.28 -6.84
CA GLY A 11 0.13 -6.36 -6.54
C GLY A 11 0.88 -5.11 -7.02
N PHE A 12 0.67 -4.72 -8.28
CA PHE A 12 1.28 -3.51 -8.84
C PHE A 12 0.94 -2.25 -8.02
N ARG A 13 -0.33 -2.10 -7.63
CA ARG A 13 -0.78 -0.97 -6.79
C ARG A 13 -0.11 -0.94 -5.41
N ILE A 14 0.20 -2.11 -4.83
CA ILE A 14 0.90 -2.17 -3.55
C ILE A 14 2.37 -1.76 -3.70
N GLU A 15 3.05 -2.16 -4.78
CA GLU A 15 4.42 -1.74 -5.03
C GLU A 15 4.52 -0.22 -5.23
N GLU A 16 3.61 0.38 -5.99
CA GLU A 16 3.54 1.84 -6.15
C GLU A 16 3.23 2.54 -4.80
N ALA A 17 2.31 1.97 -4.01
CA ALA A 17 2.01 2.50 -2.68
C ALA A 17 3.21 2.46 -1.74
N LYS A 18 4.06 1.43 -1.84
CA LYS A 18 5.29 1.32 -1.04
C LYS A 18 6.25 2.46 -1.37
N GLN A 19 6.44 2.79 -2.64
CA GLN A 19 7.27 3.94 -3.05
C GLN A 19 6.72 5.25 -2.49
N MET A 20 5.44 5.55 -2.69
CA MET A 20 4.81 6.76 -2.13
C MET A 20 4.88 6.80 -0.60
N LEU A 21 4.78 5.66 0.10
CA LEU A 21 4.90 5.61 1.55
C LEU A 21 6.29 6.02 2.05
N LEU A 22 7.34 5.85 1.25
CA LEU A 22 8.73 6.19 1.56
C LEU A 22 9.09 7.61 1.15
N GLU A 23 8.67 8.02 -0.05
CA GLU A 23 8.97 9.33 -0.63
C GLU A 23 8.09 10.43 -0.01
N GLU A 24 6.79 10.16 0.15
CA GLU A 24 5.79 11.12 0.61
C GLU A 24 5.49 10.95 2.11
N LYS A 25 6.45 11.30 2.96
CA LYS A 25 6.35 11.12 4.43
C LYS A 25 5.14 11.82 5.05
N ASP A 26 4.79 13.00 4.54
CA ASP A 26 3.70 13.86 5.03
C ASP A 26 2.33 13.47 4.46
N ARG A 27 2.29 12.76 3.34
CA ARG A 27 1.02 12.33 2.73
C ARG A 27 0.35 11.28 3.58
N SER A 28 -0.95 11.42 3.79
CA SER A 28 -1.71 10.46 4.57
C SER A 28 -1.77 9.08 3.90
N VAL A 29 -1.73 8.02 4.71
CA VAL A 29 -1.82 6.63 4.23
C VAL A 29 -3.11 6.39 3.43
N LEU A 30 -4.22 7.05 3.83
CA LEU A 30 -5.48 7.01 3.09
C LEU A 30 -5.32 7.61 1.69
N SER A 31 -4.73 8.80 1.57
CA SER A 31 -4.53 9.47 0.28
C SER A 31 -3.70 8.63 -0.68
N ILE A 32 -2.65 7.97 -0.19
CA ILE A 32 -1.83 7.04 -1.00
C ILE A 32 -2.67 5.84 -1.47
N GLY A 33 -3.45 5.22 -0.58
CA GLY A 33 -4.33 4.11 -0.94
C GLY A 33 -5.34 4.48 -2.03
N LEU A 34 -5.91 5.68 -1.95
CA LEU A 34 -6.82 6.19 -2.97
C LEU A 34 -6.07 6.48 -4.29
N ALA A 35 -4.87 7.04 -4.23
CA ALA A 35 -4.05 7.37 -5.41
C ALA A 35 -3.68 6.15 -6.25
N VAL A 36 -3.33 5.04 -5.60
CA VAL A 36 -3.05 3.77 -6.30
C VAL A 36 -4.33 3.01 -6.69
N GLY A 37 -5.51 3.64 -6.58
CA GLY A 37 -6.76 3.10 -7.11
C GLY A 37 -7.51 2.13 -6.19
N PHE A 38 -7.29 2.16 -4.87
CA PHE A 38 -8.22 1.51 -3.94
C PHE A 38 -9.43 2.43 -3.68
N ASN A 39 -10.62 1.84 -3.60
CA ASN A 39 -11.85 2.58 -3.33
C ASN A 39 -12.06 2.89 -1.84
N SER A 40 -11.24 2.33 -0.94
CA SER A 40 -11.32 2.60 0.50
C SER A 40 -10.02 2.25 1.23
N TYR A 41 -9.83 2.86 2.41
CA TYR A 41 -8.74 2.52 3.32
C TYR A 41 -8.76 1.04 3.73
N SER A 42 -9.93 0.48 4.01
CA SER A 42 -10.06 -0.92 4.43
C SER A 42 -9.64 -1.90 3.34
N ALA A 43 -9.96 -1.61 2.08
CA ALA A 43 -9.53 -2.42 0.94
C ALA A 43 -8.01 -2.34 0.76
N PHE A 44 -7.46 -1.12 0.79
CA PHE A 44 -6.02 -0.89 0.73
C PHE A 44 -5.28 -1.61 1.86
N LEU A 45 -5.71 -1.43 3.10
CA LEU A 45 -5.09 -2.00 4.29
C LEU A 45 -5.04 -3.54 4.20
N ARG A 46 -6.14 -4.19 3.78
CA ARG A 46 -6.18 -5.65 3.63
C ARG A 46 -5.21 -6.14 2.55
N SER A 47 -5.20 -5.49 1.38
CA SER A 47 -4.28 -5.86 0.30
C SER A 47 -2.82 -5.62 0.68
N PHE A 48 -2.52 -4.52 1.39
CA PHE A 48 -1.17 -4.20 1.82
C PHE A 48 -0.67 -5.20 2.88
N ILE A 49 -1.48 -5.53 3.89
CA ILE A 49 -1.11 -6.54 4.89
C ILE A 49 -0.93 -7.91 4.23
N LYS A 50 -1.78 -8.26 3.25
CA LYS A 50 -1.65 -9.53 2.52
C LYS A 50 -0.33 -9.61 1.74
N SER A 51 0.18 -8.48 1.24
CA SER A 51 1.43 -8.40 0.49
C SER A 51 2.66 -8.35 1.39
N GLU A 52 2.67 -7.46 2.39
CA GLU A 52 3.85 -7.12 3.19
C GLU A 52 3.85 -7.72 4.61
N GLY A 53 2.73 -8.31 5.05
CA GLY A 53 2.55 -8.85 6.40
C GLY A 53 2.38 -7.79 7.49
N ILE A 54 2.52 -6.50 7.17
CA ILE A 54 2.42 -5.37 8.12
C ILE A 54 1.52 -4.26 7.57
N THR A 55 1.12 -3.32 8.44
CA THR A 55 0.31 -2.17 8.02
C THR A 55 1.17 -1.13 7.28
N PRO A 56 0.59 -0.34 6.35
CA PRO A 56 1.31 0.74 5.65
C PRO A 56 1.99 1.73 6.62
N LYS A 57 1.32 2.05 7.74
CA LYS A 57 1.85 2.94 8.78
C LYS A 57 3.07 2.33 9.49
N LYS A 58 3.06 1.01 9.74
CA LYS A 58 4.22 0.30 10.30
C LYS A 58 5.35 0.23 9.28
N PHE A 59 5.04 -0.03 8.00
CA PHE A 59 6.01 -0.04 6.90
C PHE A 59 6.76 1.29 6.81
N ARG A 60 6.03 2.41 6.72
CA ARG A 60 6.61 3.77 6.72
C ARG A 60 7.50 4.06 7.93
N LYS A 61 7.08 3.63 9.13
CA LYS A 61 7.88 3.83 10.35
C LYS A 61 9.14 2.97 10.41
N LYS A 62 9.09 1.75 9.86
CA LYS A 62 10.22 0.81 9.87
C LYS A 62 11.36 1.35 9.02
N THR A 63 11.06 1.86 7.82
CA THR A 63 12.07 2.40 6.90
C THR A 63 12.66 3.72 7.39
N ALA A 64 11.89 4.55 8.10
CA ALA A 64 12.41 5.77 8.72
C ALA A 64 13.43 5.53 9.84
N ARG A 65 13.54 4.30 10.38
CA ARG A 65 14.49 3.93 11.45
C ARG A 65 15.78 3.25 10.95
N THR A 66 15.94 3.07 9.63
CA THR A 66 17.10 2.38 9.03
C THR A 66 17.98 3.33 8.22
N SER A 67 17.89 4.65 8.46
CA SER A 67 18.82 5.66 7.94
C SER A 67 19.46 6.44 9.08
#